data_AF-A0A0P4WEU0-F1
#
_entry.id   AF-A0A0P4WEU0-F1
#
_cell.length_a   1.000
_cell.length_b   1.000
_cell.length_c   1.000
_cell.angle_alpha   90.00
_cell.angle_beta   90.00
_cell.angle_gamma   90.00
#
_symmetry.space_group_name_H-M   'P 1'
#
loop_
_entity.id
_entity.type
_entity.pdbx_description
1 polymer ?
#
loop_
_entity_poly.entity_id
_entity_poly.type
_entity_poly.pdbx_seq_one_letter_code
_entity_poly.pdbx_strand_id
1 'polypeptide(L)'
;MSFYSGWQRNNSQDKGMVAARVVLMTLVVMLTSVITQISTQCNSNTSGSTCPKQNVSYKAVNDFGFELFKLLAKKENVLISPLSLWSSLVLTFVGAERKTCRQISRMLGAKRKCKALDFLDKIEGSRRKMQNHQKKLIINQKTKVFKEHNFDITSCAVNDLWKRLCTINFTENDEAERKIDAFVRENTHNVLRSITSADQLRNTMLGLEVAGYFESIWRYKFNRVCHDVFYEIPCKKPQYVTMLWLKQFLPVEH
;
A
#
# COMPACT_ATOMS: atom_id res chain seq x y z
N MET A 1 4.46 -9.93 18.28
CA MET A 1 3.33 -10.18 17.37
C MET A 1 2.05 -9.88 18.14
N SER A 2 1.53 -8.66 18.03
CA SER A 2 0.24 -8.29 18.62
C SER A 2 -0.78 -8.16 17.50
N PHE A 3 -1.90 -8.87 17.63
CA PHE A 3 -2.99 -8.89 16.66
C PHE A 3 -4.01 -7.84 17.07
N TYR A 4 -4.08 -6.71 16.36
CA TYR A 4 -5.13 -5.71 16.58
C TYR A 4 -6.36 -6.02 15.72
N SER A 5 -7.48 -6.30 16.39
CA SER A 5 -8.81 -6.32 15.81
C SER A 5 -9.50 -4.97 16.08
N GLY A 6 -9.66 -4.14 15.05
CA GLY A 6 -10.25 -2.81 15.17
C GLY A 6 -11.20 -2.46 14.03
N TRP A 7 -12.15 -3.33 13.69
CA TRP A 7 -13.29 -2.98 12.84
C TRP A 7 -14.51 -2.72 13.73
N GLN A 8 -14.71 -1.47 14.18
CA GLN A 8 -15.98 -1.06 14.78
C GLN A 8 -16.84 -0.33 13.75
N ARG A 9 -17.99 -0.95 13.48
CA ARG A 9 -19.09 -0.54 12.61
C ARG A 9 -19.80 0.68 13.23
N ASN A 10 -19.97 1.77 12.49
CA ASN A 10 -21.03 2.75 12.76
C ASN A 10 -22.05 2.67 11.62
N ASN A 11 -23.31 2.36 11.97
CA ASN A 11 -24.48 2.40 11.07
C ASN A 11 -24.67 3.84 10.54
N SER A 12 -25.18 4.11 9.34
CA SER A 12 -26.34 3.49 8.68
C SER A 12 -26.25 3.57 7.15
N GLN A 13 -26.80 2.56 6.48
CA GLN A 13 -26.82 2.33 5.03
C GLN A 13 -25.48 1.88 4.43
N ASP A 14 -25.19 0.57 4.51
CA ASP A 14 -24.51 -0.08 3.40
C ASP A 14 -24.76 -1.59 3.43
N LYS A 15 -25.36 -2.09 2.33
CA LYS A 15 -25.59 -3.52 2.09
C LYS A 15 -24.40 -4.07 1.31
N GLY A 16 -23.70 -5.01 1.93
CA GLY A 16 -22.80 -5.93 1.25
C GLY A 16 -21.32 -5.53 1.33
N MET A 17 -20.69 -5.76 2.47
CA MET A 17 -19.23 -5.82 2.54
C MET A 17 -18.83 -7.02 3.40
N VAL A 18 -18.19 -7.99 2.75
CA VAL A 18 -17.63 -9.19 3.40
C VAL A 18 -16.43 -8.73 4.23
N ALA A 19 -16.43 -9.05 5.52
CA ALA A 19 -15.35 -8.72 6.44
C ALA A 19 -14.08 -9.50 6.05
N ALA A 20 -13.17 -8.85 5.33
CA ALA A 20 -11.81 -9.35 5.12
C ALA A 20 -10.92 -8.87 6.26
N ARG A 21 -10.26 -9.81 6.95
CA ARG A 21 -9.18 -9.49 7.89
C ARG A 21 -7.99 -8.99 7.06
N VAL A 22 -7.75 -7.68 7.09
CA VAL A 22 -6.56 -7.07 6.49
C VAL A 22 -5.37 -7.40 7.38
N VAL A 23 -4.42 -8.18 6.87
CA VAL A 23 -3.13 -8.36 7.54
C VAL A 23 -2.29 -7.12 7.22
N LEU A 24 -2.19 -6.21 8.20
CA LEU A 24 -1.31 -5.07 8.12
C LEU A 24 0.11 -5.52 8.51
N MET A 25 0.99 -5.72 7.52
CA MET A 25 2.41 -5.94 7.80
C MET A 25 3.11 -4.59 7.91
N THR A 26 3.22 -4.06 9.13
CA THR A 26 4.14 -2.95 9.42
C THR A 26 5.56 -3.51 9.47
N LEU A 27 6.40 -3.10 8.52
CA LEU A 27 7.77 -3.59 8.36
C LEU A 27 8.71 -2.55 9.01
N VAL A 28 8.93 -2.70 10.32
CA VAL A 28 9.88 -1.86 11.08
C VAL A 28 11.28 -2.45 10.89
N VAL A 29 12.08 -1.86 9.99
CA VAL A 29 13.46 -2.26 9.73
C VAL A 29 14.42 -1.37 10.53
N MET A 30 14.88 -1.87 11.68
CA MET A 30 15.95 -1.26 12.47
C MET A 30 17.32 -1.62 11.84
N LEU A 31 18.01 -0.64 11.25
CA LEU A 31 19.35 -0.84 10.68
C LEU A 31 20.34 0.14 11.29
N THR A 32 21.35 -0.40 11.99
CA THR A 32 22.54 0.31 12.46
C THR A 32 23.52 0.55 11.30
N SER A 33 24.13 1.74 11.28
CA SER A 33 24.78 2.34 10.12
C SER A 33 26.29 2.03 10.02
N VAL A 34 26.78 1.86 8.78
CA VAL A 34 28.17 2.18 8.37
C VAL A 34 28.10 2.75 6.94
N ILE A 35 28.59 3.97 6.76
CA ILE A 35 28.53 4.78 5.53
C ILE A 35 29.85 4.70 4.76
N THR A 36 29.79 4.59 3.42
CA THR A 36 30.82 5.15 2.51
C THR A 36 30.19 5.58 1.19
N GLN A 37 30.43 6.84 0.79
CA GLN A 37 29.88 7.55 -0.37
C GLN A 37 30.46 7.09 -1.71
N ILE A 38 29.70 7.23 -2.82
CA ILE A 38 30.14 7.64 -4.17
C ILE A 38 28.93 8.17 -4.95
N SER A 39 29.13 9.28 -5.67
CA SER A 39 28.15 10.02 -6.49
C SER A 39 28.06 9.51 -7.93
N THR A 40 26.90 9.70 -8.59
CA THR A 40 26.82 9.97 -10.05
C THR A 40 25.49 10.67 -10.42
N GLN A 41 25.59 11.57 -11.41
CA GLN A 41 24.61 12.58 -11.85
C GLN A 41 23.37 12.03 -12.59
N CYS A 42 22.28 12.79 -12.53
CA CYS A 42 21.08 12.64 -13.34
C CYS A 42 20.93 13.85 -14.27
N ASN A 43 20.73 13.60 -15.57
CA ASN A 43 20.34 14.62 -16.55
C ASN A 43 18.89 14.39 -16.96
N SER A 44 18.09 15.44 -16.98
CA SER A 44 16.67 15.40 -17.34
C SER A 44 16.39 16.39 -18.46
N ASN A 45 15.77 15.92 -19.54
CA ASN A 45 15.09 16.77 -20.51
C ASN A 45 13.67 16.25 -20.74
N THR A 46 12.71 17.16 -20.61
CA THR A 46 11.26 17.01 -20.82
C THR A 46 10.84 17.48 -22.21
N SER A 47 9.83 16.86 -22.81
CA SER A 47 8.89 17.53 -23.73
C SER A 47 7.68 16.64 -24.07
N GLY A 48 6.53 17.28 -24.29
CA GLY A 48 5.56 16.84 -25.31
C GLY A 48 4.26 16.19 -24.83
N SER A 49 3.15 16.82 -25.17
CA SER A 49 1.74 16.59 -24.80
C SER A 49 1.05 15.47 -25.60
N THR A 50 0.26 14.65 -24.90
CA THR A 50 -0.94 13.90 -25.36
C THR A 50 -1.51 13.16 -24.14
N CYS A 51 -2.83 12.91 -24.08
CA CYS A 51 -3.41 12.12 -22.99
C CYS A 51 -2.88 10.67 -23.12
N PRO A 52 -1.98 10.19 -22.23
CA PRO A 52 -1.23 8.99 -22.53
C PRO A 52 -2.10 7.76 -22.28
N LYS A 53 -2.20 6.87 -23.27
CA LYS A 53 -2.31 5.43 -22.96
C LYS A 53 -1.06 5.09 -22.16
N GLN A 54 -1.15 5.18 -20.83
CA GLN A 54 0.00 5.03 -19.97
C GLN A 54 0.38 3.55 -19.97
N ASN A 55 1.37 3.19 -20.78
CA ASN A 55 2.01 1.87 -20.80
C ASN A 55 2.87 1.68 -19.54
N VAL A 56 2.29 1.88 -18.35
CA VAL A 56 2.93 1.55 -17.09
C VAL A 56 2.81 0.04 -16.95
N SER A 57 3.91 -0.68 -17.18
CA SER A 57 3.93 -2.13 -17.04
C SER A 57 3.91 -2.52 -15.57
N TYR A 58 2.80 -3.10 -15.11
CA TYR A 58 2.65 -3.60 -13.74
C TYR A 58 3.32 -4.97 -13.52
N LYS A 59 4.05 -5.51 -14.50
CA LYS A 59 4.60 -6.87 -14.45
C LYS A 59 5.39 -7.14 -13.17
N ALA A 60 6.31 -6.25 -12.79
CA ALA A 60 7.13 -6.44 -11.59
C ALA A 60 6.31 -6.47 -10.29
N VAL A 61 5.26 -5.64 -10.20
CA VAL A 61 4.34 -5.61 -9.05
C VAL A 61 3.47 -6.87 -9.02
N ASN A 62 3.02 -7.34 -10.19
CA ASN A 62 2.22 -8.56 -10.32
C ASN A 62 3.04 -9.80 -9.95
N ASP A 63 4.25 -9.94 -10.49
CA ASP A 63 5.17 -11.04 -10.17
C ASP A 63 5.42 -11.08 -8.65
N PHE A 64 5.74 -9.92 -8.04
CA PHE A 64 5.89 -9.78 -6.60
C PHE A 64 4.61 -10.17 -5.83
N GLY A 65 3.45 -9.71 -6.30
CA GLY A 65 2.16 -10.00 -5.68
C GLY A 65 1.78 -11.47 -5.72
N PHE A 66 2.08 -12.18 -6.80
CA PHE A 66 1.83 -13.61 -6.91
C PHE A 66 2.72 -14.41 -5.95
N GLU A 67 4.01 -14.08 -5.87
CA GLU A 67 4.90 -14.73 -4.90
C GLU A 67 4.46 -14.46 -3.46
N LEU A 68 4.08 -13.21 -3.15
CA LEU A 68 3.55 -12.85 -1.84
C LEU A 68 2.25 -13.59 -1.52
N PHE A 69 1.33 -13.71 -2.50
CA PHE A 69 0.08 -14.41 -2.32
C PHE A 69 0.31 -15.90 -2.03
N LYS A 70 1.23 -16.57 -2.72
CA LYS A 70 1.59 -17.98 -2.43
C LYS A 70 2.06 -18.17 -0.98
N LEU A 71 2.76 -17.19 -0.41
CA LEU A 71 3.24 -17.26 0.97
C LEU A 71 2.11 -17.08 2.00
N LEU A 72 1.12 -16.24 1.68
CA LEU A 72 0.05 -15.86 2.60
C LEU A 72 -1.21 -16.73 2.49
N ALA A 73 -1.55 -17.19 1.28
CA ALA A 73 -2.77 -17.93 0.96
C ALA A 73 -2.69 -19.38 1.45
N LYS A 74 -2.83 -19.56 2.77
CA LYS A 74 -2.82 -20.86 3.42
C LYS A 74 -4.23 -21.39 3.69
N LYS A 75 -4.89 -20.87 4.73
CA LYS A 75 -6.20 -21.38 5.20
C LYS A 75 -7.18 -20.29 5.64
N GLU A 76 -6.82 -19.03 5.47
CA GLU A 76 -7.63 -17.89 5.90
C GLU A 76 -7.91 -16.94 4.73
N ASN A 77 -8.91 -16.08 4.91
CA ASN A 77 -9.17 -15.00 3.96
C ASN A 77 -7.98 -14.04 3.95
N VAL A 78 -7.35 -13.87 2.78
CA VAL A 78 -6.23 -12.95 2.59
C VAL A 78 -6.68 -11.79 1.71
N LEU A 79 -6.56 -10.57 2.24
CA LEU A 79 -6.67 -9.34 1.46
C LEU A 79 -5.37 -8.56 1.62
N ILE A 80 -4.67 -8.35 0.50
CA ILE A 80 -3.43 -7.60 0.47
C ILE A 80 -3.38 -6.72 -0.79
N SER A 81 -2.73 -5.56 -0.68
CA SER A 81 -2.30 -4.75 -1.82
C SER A 81 -0.81 -5.02 -2.08
N PRO A 82 -0.46 -5.85 -3.09
CA PRO A 82 0.94 -6.05 -3.46
C PRO A 82 1.65 -4.75 -3.76
N LEU A 83 0.95 -3.82 -4.41
CA LEU A 83 1.49 -2.52 -4.76
C LEU A 83 1.86 -1.71 -3.51
N SER A 84 1.06 -1.73 -2.45
CA SER A 84 1.37 -1.01 -1.21
C SER A 84 2.70 -1.47 -0.62
N LEU A 85 2.89 -2.79 -0.48
CA LEU A 85 4.14 -3.34 0.05
C LEU A 85 5.31 -3.17 -0.92
N TRP A 86 5.06 -3.27 -2.23
CA TRP A 86 6.09 -3.00 -3.22
C TRP A 86 6.55 -1.53 -3.16
N SER A 87 5.63 -0.57 -3.01
CA SER A 87 5.94 0.86 -2.86
C SER A 87 6.79 1.15 -1.64
N SER A 88 6.50 0.54 -0.49
CA SER A 88 7.31 0.71 0.72
C SER A 88 8.72 0.17 0.50
N LEU A 89 8.85 -1.04 -0.06
CA LEU A 89 10.15 -1.63 -0.38
C LEU A 89 10.96 -0.78 -1.38
N VAL A 90 10.32 -0.05 -2.31
CA VAL A 90 11.02 0.93 -3.17
C VAL A 90 11.62 2.06 -2.35
N LEU A 91 10.91 2.62 -1.37
CA LEU A 91 11.47 3.69 -0.55
C LEU A 91 12.65 3.19 0.30
N THR A 92 12.56 1.97 0.83
CA THR A 92 13.70 1.32 1.49
C THR A 92 14.84 1.05 0.52
N PHE A 93 14.55 0.66 -0.73
CA PHE A 93 15.55 0.42 -1.76
C PHE A 93 16.37 1.66 -2.09
N VAL A 94 15.76 2.86 -2.06
CA VAL A 94 16.46 4.14 -2.27
C VAL A 94 17.58 4.31 -1.23
N GLY A 95 17.31 4.03 0.05
CA GLY A 95 18.29 4.13 1.14
C GLY A 95 19.21 2.92 1.31
N ALA A 96 18.86 1.76 0.73
CA ALA A 96 19.61 0.52 0.95
C ALA A 96 20.94 0.47 0.19
N GLU A 97 21.98 -0.11 0.79
CA GLU A 97 23.28 -0.31 0.15
C GLU A 97 23.72 -1.78 0.19
N ARG A 98 24.76 -2.10 -0.61
CA ARG A 98 25.47 -3.39 -0.60
C ARG A 98 24.52 -4.61 -0.62
N LYS A 99 24.58 -5.45 0.42
CA LYS A 99 23.84 -6.72 0.49
C LYS A 99 22.32 -6.47 0.57
N THR A 100 21.90 -5.52 1.40
CA THR A 100 20.50 -5.12 1.57
C THR A 100 19.93 -4.60 0.25
N CYS A 101 20.67 -3.74 -0.45
CA CYS A 101 20.30 -3.25 -1.78
C CYS A 101 20.07 -4.41 -2.78
N ARG A 102 20.98 -5.40 -2.82
CA ARG A 102 20.83 -6.56 -3.72
C ARG A 102 19.62 -7.43 -3.37
N GLN A 103 19.32 -7.64 -2.10
CA GLN A 103 18.17 -8.43 -1.67
C GLN A 103 16.86 -7.76 -2.08
N ILE A 104 16.72 -6.46 -1.79
CA ILE A 104 15.52 -5.68 -2.14
C ILE A 104 15.38 -5.56 -3.66
N SER A 105 16.48 -5.32 -4.39
CA SER A 105 16.49 -5.28 -5.85
C SER A 105 15.93 -6.55 -6.49
N ARG A 106 16.31 -7.73 -5.97
CA ARG A 106 15.78 -9.02 -6.43
C ARG A 106 14.29 -9.17 -6.14
N MET A 107 13.85 -8.82 -4.93
CA MET A 107 12.44 -8.88 -4.53
C MET A 107 11.56 -7.96 -5.40
N LEU A 108 12.04 -6.76 -5.70
CA LEU A 108 11.31 -5.78 -6.51
C LEU A 108 11.33 -6.09 -8.01
N GLY A 109 12.24 -6.97 -8.48
CA GLY A 109 12.53 -7.13 -9.90
C GLY A 109 13.15 -5.87 -10.54
N ALA A 110 13.75 -4.98 -9.75
CA ALA A 110 14.23 -3.67 -10.19
C ALA A 110 15.74 -3.52 -10.01
N LYS A 111 16.48 -3.31 -11.10
CA LYS A 111 17.95 -3.19 -11.09
C LYS A 111 18.47 -1.81 -10.66
N ARG A 112 17.66 -0.75 -10.82
CA ARG A 112 18.07 0.66 -10.57
C ARG A 112 17.07 1.36 -9.66
N LYS A 113 17.56 1.96 -8.57
CA LYS A 113 16.76 2.71 -7.59
C LYS A 113 15.91 3.80 -8.24
N CYS A 114 16.53 4.66 -9.06
CA CYS A 114 15.84 5.75 -9.75
C CYS A 114 14.70 5.27 -10.66
N LYS A 115 14.86 4.12 -11.34
CA LYS A 115 13.79 3.55 -12.19
C LYS A 115 12.63 3.03 -11.36
N ALA A 116 12.89 2.42 -10.21
CA ALA A 116 11.84 1.94 -9.30
C ALA A 116 11.04 3.12 -8.72
N LEU A 117 11.73 4.20 -8.35
CA LEU A 117 11.11 5.42 -7.84
C LEU A 117 10.32 6.17 -8.92
N ASP A 118 10.87 6.32 -10.13
CA ASP A 118 10.16 6.91 -11.28
C ASP A 118 8.91 6.11 -11.64
N PHE A 119 8.98 4.78 -11.57
CA PHE A 119 7.82 3.92 -11.76
C PHE A 119 6.74 4.16 -10.69
N LEU A 120 7.13 4.30 -9.41
CA LEU A 120 6.20 4.63 -8.33
C LEU A 120 5.53 6.00 -8.57
N ASP A 121 6.30 7.03 -8.93
CA ASP A 121 5.80 8.36 -9.28
C ASP A 121 4.79 8.30 -10.46
N LYS A 122 5.08 7.49 -11.47
CA LYS A 122 4.20 7.28 -12.63
C LYS A 122 2.90 6.59 -12.26
N ILE A 123 2.93 5.57 -11.40
CA ILE A 123 1.73 4.88 -10.91
C ILE A 123 0.84 5.85 -10.11
N GLU A 124 1.43 6.58 -9.17
CA GLU A 124 0.68 7.53 -8.35
C GLU A 124 0.08 8.64 -9.22
N GLY A 125 0.84 9.16 -10.19
CA GLY A 125 0.34 10.13 -11.17
C GLY A 125 -0.78 9.57 -12.04
N SER A 126 -0.69 8.32 -12.47
CA SER A 126 -1.72 7.63 -13.25
C SER A 126 -3.02 7.49 -12.46
N ARG A 127 -2.93 7.07 -11.19
CA ARG A 127 -4.09 6.94 -10.29
C ARG A 127 -4.77 8.27 -10.03
N ARG A 128 -4.01 9.33 -9.75
CA ARG A 128 -4.57 10.69 -9.58
C ARG A 128 -5.35 11.13 -10.82
N LYS A 129 -4.81 10.88 -12.02
CA LYS A 129 -5.51 11.16 -13.28
C LYS A 129 -6.80 10.34 -13.40
N MET A 130 -6.74 9.03 -13.10
CA MET A 130 -7.91 8.14 -13.18
C MET A 130 -9.04 8.60 -12.25
N GLN A 131 -8.73 8.97 -11.00
CA GLN A 131 -9.71 9.49 -10.04
C GLN A 131 -10.41 10.76 -10.55
N ASN A 132 -9.66 11.68 -11.17
CA ASN A 132 -10.24 12.91 -11.71
C ASN A 132 -11.20 12.67 -12.89
N HIS A 133 -11.08 11.53 -13.58
CA HIS A 133 -11.91 11.21 -14.75
C HIS A 133 -13.05 10.23 -14.43
N GLN A 134 -12.88 9.34 -13.44
CA GLN A 134 -13.83 8.28 -13.13
C GLN A 134 -14.46 8.47 -11.75
N LYS A 135 -15.58 9.20 -11.69
CA LYS A 135 -16.37 9.40 -10.44
C LYS A 135 -16.92 8.11 -9.80
N LYS A 136 -16.78 6.95 -10.46
CA LYS A 136 -17.26 5.64 -9.99
C LYS A 136 -16.17 4.80 -9.31
N LEU A 137 -14.95 5.32 -9.21
CA LEU A 137 -13.79 4.59 -8.72
C LEU A 137 -12.89 5.52 -7.89
N ILE A 138 -12.70 5.17 -6.63
CA ILE A 138 -11.75 5.82 -5.73
C ILE A 138 -10.63 4.83 -5.45
N ILE A 139 -9.40 5.16 -5.86
CA ILE A 139 -8.20 4.43 -5.46
C ILE A 139 -7.19 5.39 -4.85
N ASN A 140 -7.18 5.48 -3.54
CA ASN A 140 -6.15 6.19 -2.79
C ASN A 140 -5.05 5.21 -2.39
N GLN A 141 -3.81 5.54 -2.69
CA GLN A 141 -2.65 4.88 -2.09
C GLN A 141 -1.57 5.93 -1.94
N LYS A 142 -1.16 6.23 -0.70
CA LYS A 142 -0.04 7.12 -0.42
C LYS A 142 0.96 6.41 0.46
N THR A 143 2.23 6.62 0.14
CA THR A 143 3.36 6.15 0.96
C THR A 143 4.07 7.37 1.55
N LYS A 144 4.34 7.32 2.85
CA LYS A 144 5.03 8.38 3.60
C LYS A 144 6.21 7.76 4.38
N VAL A 145 7.29 8.49 4.45
CA VAL A 145 8.45 8.19 5.30
C VAL A 145 8.43 9.18 6.46
N PHE A 146 8.17 8.70 7.66
CA PHE A 146 8.30 9.48 8.88
C PHE A 146 9.72 9.35 9.40
N LYS A 147 10.44 10.45 9.59
CA LYS A 147 11.79 10.44 10.13
C LYS A 147 11.84 11.18 11.46
N GLU A 148 12.71 10.70 12.33
CA GLU A 148 13.04 11.36 13.59
C GLU A 148 13.65 12.74 13.33
N HIS A 149 13.27 13.74 14.15
CA HIS A 149 13.66 15.13 13.92
C HIS A 149 15.16 15.35 13.96
N ASN A 150 15.86 14.63 14.84
CA ASN A 150 17.31 14.67 14.97
C ASN A 150 18.04 13.62 14.12
N PHE A 151 17.33 12.95 13.20
CA PHE A 151 17.93 11.99 12.29
C PHE A 151 18.14 12.58 10.90
N ASP A 152 19.41 12.70 10.52
CA ASP A 152 19.81 13.19 9.21
C ASP A 152 19.87 12.06 8.18
N ILE A 153 19.24 12.32 7.04
CA ILE A 153 19.29 11.47 5.87
C ILE A 153 20.21 12.15 4.86
N THR A 154 21.07 11.38 4.19
CA THR A 154 21.96 11.89 3.14
C THR A 154 21.19 12.70 2.09
N SER A 155 21.76 13.82 1.64
CA SER A 155 21.12 14.76 0.71
C SER A 155 20.58 14.12 -0.58
N CYS A 156 21.27 13.13 -1.14
CA CYS A 156 20.81 12.42 -2.34
C CYS A 156 19.48 11.69 -2.11
N ALA A 157 19.35 10.96 -1.01
CA ALA A 157 18.12 10.24 -0.69
C ALA A 157 16.99 11.20 -0.28
N VAL A 158 17.32 12.33 0.35
CA VAL A 158 16.33 13.39 0.65
C VAL A 158 15.74 13.95 -0.63
N ASN A 159 16.57 14.27 -1.64
CA ASN A 159 16.10 14.81 -2.91
C ASN A 159 15.21 13.82 -3.70
N ASP A 160 15.42 12.52 -3.50
CA ASP A 160 14.57 11.49 -4.10
C ASP A 160 13.25 11.29 -3.31
N LEU A 161 13.31 11.43 -1.98
CA LEU A 161 12.19 11.13 -1.07
C LEU A 161 11.39 12.36 -0.63
N TRP A 162 11.79 13.58 -0.99
CA TRP A 162 11.25 14.83 -0.39
C TRP A 162 9.73 14.92 -0.39
N LYS A 163 9.06 14.49 -1.47
CA LYS A 163 7.59 14.51 -1.59
C LYS A 163 6.88 13.59 -0.57
N ARG A 164 7.61 12.61 -0.03
CA ARG A 164 7.10 11.54 0.85
C ARG A 164 7.67 11.64 2.26
N LEU A 165 8.67 12.47 2.51
CA LEU A 165 9.31 12.63 3.80
C LEU A 165 8.44 13.50 4.74
N CYS A 166 8.34 13.08 6.00
CA CYS A 166 7.74 13.84 7.10
C CYS A 166 8.70 13.79 8.27
N THR A 167 9.15 14.94 8.74
CA THR A 167 9.93 15.02 9.98
C THR A 167 8.97 15.09 11.16
N ILE A 168 9.11 14.19 12.13
CA ILE A 168 8.32 14.17 13.37
C ILE A 168 9.24 13.89 14.57
N ASN A 169 8.74 14.10 15.78
CA ASN A 169 9.46 13.77 17.00
C ASN A 169 8.95 12.44 17.58
N PHE A 170 9.66 11.33 17.32
CA PHE A 170 9.35 10.03 17.92
C PHE A 170 9.74 9.94 19.39
N THR A 171 10.43 10.93 19.99
CA THR A 171 10.58 10.96 21.46
C THR A 171 9.26 11.33 22.14
N GLU A 172 8.37 12.01 21.44
CA GLU A 172 7.00 12.33 21.85
C GLU A 172 6.02 11.33 21.22
N ASN A 173 6.06 10.08 21.70
CA ASN A 173 5.35 8.96 21.09
C ASN A 173 3.87 9.21 20.82
N ASP A 174 3.15 9.84 21.76
CA ASP A 174 1.71 10.13 21.61
C ASP A 174 1.44 11.14 20.49
N GLU A 175 2.33 12.13 20.32
CA GLU A 175 2.22 13.08 19.22
C GLU A 175 2.59 12.43 17.87
N ALA A 176 3.63 11.59 17.86
CA ALA A 176 4.02 10.82 16.70
C ALA A 176 2.89 9.89 16.22
N GLU A 177 2.25 9.17 17.14
CA GLU A 177 1.07 8.34 16.87
C GLU A 177 -0.05 9.17 16.25
N ARG A 178 -0.43 10.30 16.87
CA ARG A 178 -1.48 11.18 16.33
C ARG A 178 -1.17 11.69 14.91
N LYS A 179 0.09 12.01 14.61
CA LYS A 179 0.52 12.45 13.28
C LYS A 179 0.44 11.33 12.24
N ILE A 180 0.85 10.12 12.60
CA ILE A 180 0.74 8.95 11.74
C ILE A 180 -0.74 8.58 11.51
N ASP A 181 -1.54 8.56 12.56
CA ASP A 181 -2.97 8.27 12.50
C ASP A 181 -3.71 9.30 11.66
N ALA A 182 -3.40 10.59 11.79
CA ALA A 182 -3.97 11.63 10.94
C ALA A 182 -3.68 11.36 9.45
N PHE A 183 -2.44 11.00 9.12
CA PHE A 183 -2.06 10.61 7.76
C PHE A 183 -2.85 9.37 7.27
N VAL A 184 -2.99 8.35 8.11
CA VAL A 184 -3.74 7.14 7.75
C VAL A 184 -5.21 7.44 7.53
N ARG A 185 -5.85 8.19 8.44
CA ARG A 185 -7.27 8.53 8.39
C ARG A 185 -7.61 9.35 7.16
N GLU A 186 -6.81 10.38 6.87
CA GLU A 186 -6.99 11.22 5.69
C GLU A 186 -6.97 10.38 4.40
N ASN A 187 -6.02 9.45 4.30
CA ASN A 187 -5.81 8.68 3.07
C ASN A 187 -6.70 7.43 2.97
N THR A 188 -7.43 7.09 4.04
CA THR A 188 -8.36 5.95 4.09
C THR A 188 -9.81 6.32 4.33
N HIS A 189 -10.16 7.61 4.22
CA HIS A 189 -11.52 8.11 4.47
C HIS A 189 -12.06 7.67 5.84
N ASN A 190 -11.19 7.68 6.85
CA ASN A 190 -11.47 7.25 8.24
C ASN A 190 -11.85 5.77 8.42
N VAL A 191 -11.77 4.93 7.39
CA VAL A 191 -12.00 3.48 7.52
C VAL A 191 -10.90 2.84 8.37
N LEU A 192 -9.65 3.25 8.16
CA LEU A 192 -8.54 2.87 9.02
C LEU A 192 -8.21 4.04 9.95
N ARG A 193 -8.33 3.81 11.26
CA ARG A 193 -8.15 4.87 12.26
C ARG A 193 -6.74 4.96 12.79
N SER A 194 -6.14 3.80 13.04
CA SER A 194 -4.80 3.69 13.61
C SER A 194 -4.18 2.37 13.17
N ILE A 195 -2.86 2.36 13.08
CA ILE A 195 -2.05 1.21 12.63
C ILE A 195 -0.85 0.93 13.55
N THR A 196 -0.55 1.85 14.45
CA THR A 196 0.54 1.78 15.40
C THR A 196 0.06 2.40 16.71
N SER A 197 0.65 1.99 17.84
CA SER A 197 0.47 2.68 19.12
C SER A 197 1.73 3.47 19.51
N ALA A 198 1.60 4.44 20.40
CA ALA A 198 2.71 5.18 20.99
C ALA A 198 3.83 4.25 21.49
N ASP A 199 3.49 3.15 22.15
CA ASP A 199 4.48 2.20 22.67
C ASP A 199 5.29 1.51 21.56
N GLN A 200 4.68 1.28 20.39
CA GLN A 200 5.37 0.70 19.23
C GLN A 200 6.35 1.70 18.56
N LEU A 201 6.19 3.00 18.83
CA LEU A 201 7.02 4.06 18.25
C LEU A 201 8.25 4.40 19.09
N ARG A 202 8.37 3.86 20.32
CA ARG A 202 9.52 4.10 21.19
C ARG A 202 10.84 3.78 20.49
N ASN A 203 11.79 4.71 20.57
CA ASN A 203 13.13 4.61 19.97
C ASN A 203 13.12 4.42 18.44
N THR A 204 12.07 4.88 17.75
CA THR A 204 11.98 4.82 16.30
C THR A 204 12.80 5.94 15.66
N MET A 205 13.62 5.61 14.66
CA MET A 205 14.35 6.60 13.85
C MET A 205 13.66 6.88 12.52
N LEU A 206 12.98 5.87 11.97
CA LEU A 206 12.32 5.92 10.68
C LEU A 206 11.08 5.02 10.71
N GLY A 207 9.92 5.58 10.34
CA GLY A 207 8.67 4.88 10.09
C GLY A 207 8.33 4.92 8.60
N LEU A 208 7.88 3.81 8.04
CA LEU A 208 7.50 3.72 6.63
C LEU A 208 6.06 3.27 6.54
N GLU A 209 5.19 4.19 6.16
CA GLU A 209 3.76 3.95 6.21
C GLU A 209 3.11 4.06 4.85
N VAL A 210 2.20 3.13 4.59
CA VAL A 210 1.38 3.11 3.38
C VAL A 210 -0.09 3.10 3.79
N ALA A 211 -0.81 4.13 3.36
CA ALA A 211 -2.26 4.22 3.55
C ALA A 211 -2.95 4.00 2.20
N GLY A 212 -3.76 2.94 2.13
CA GLY A 212 -4.46 2.53 0.91
C GLY A 212 -5.96 2.40 1.14
N TYR A 213 -6.76 2.87 0.17
CA TYR A 213 -8.21 2.78 0.16
C TYR A 213 -8.72 2.56 -1.25
N PHE A 214 -9.65 1.63 -1.37
CA PHE A 214 -10.31 1.29 -2.61
C PHE A 214 -11.81 1.26 -2.40
N GLU A 215 -12.52 1.99 -3.25
CA GLU A 215 -13.97 1.98 -3.33
C GLU A 215 -14.37 2.09 -4.78
N SER A 216 -15.37 1.31 -5.20
CA SER A 216 -15.86 1.38 -6.57
C SER A 216 -17.33 1.02 -6.64
N ILE A 217 -18.02 1.64 -7.59
CA ILE A 217 -19.38 1.30 -7.97
C ILE A 217 -19.31 0.26 -9.09
N TRP A 218 -19.94 -0.89 -8.88
CA TRP A 218 -20.11 -1.91 -9.90
C TRP A 218 -20.66 -1.33 -11.20
N ARG A 219 -20.09 -1.74 -12.34
CA ARG A 219 -20.59 -1.38 -13.67
C ARG A 219 -22.05 -1.81 -13.87
N TYR A 220 -22.39 -3.00 -13.37
CA TYR A 220 -23.73 -3.57 -13.35
C TYR A 220 -24.14 -3.83 -11.90
N LYS A 221 -25.21 -3.21 -11.44
CA LYS A 221 -25.68 -3.35 -10.05
C LYS A 221 -26.44 -4.67 -9.88
N PHE A 222 -26.26 -5.32 -8.75
CA PHE A 222 -27.05 -6.49 -8.36
C PHE A 222 -28.51 -6.09 -8.14
N ASN A 223 -29.44 -6.91 -8.66
CA ASN A 223 -30.87 -6.66 -8.58
C ASN A 223 -31.58 -7.52 -7.53
N ARG A 224 -30.88 -8.49 -6.93
CA ARG A 224 -31.42 -9.37 -5.89
C ARG A 224 -30.35 -9.72 -4.86
N VAL A 225 -30.78 -9.82 -3.61
CA VAL A 225 -29.99 -10.26 -2.45
C VAL A 225 -30.74 -11.42 -1.80
N CYS A 226 -30.08 -12.54 -1.53
CA CYS A 226 -30.66 -13.66 -0.80
C CYS A 226 -29.68 -14.22 0.22
N HIS A 227 -30.17 -15.07 1.12
CA HIS A 227 -29.32 -15.88 1.99
C HIS A 227 -29.23 -17.27 1.40
N ASP A 228 -28.02 -17.77 1.20
CA ASP A 228 -27.78 -19.08 0.60
C ASP A 228 -26.55 -19.74 1.21
N VAL A 229 -26.35 -21.01 0.90
CA VAL A 229 -25.31 -21.85 1.46
C VAL A 229 -23.97 -21.59 0.75
N PHE A 230 -22.92 -21.33 1.54
CA PHE A 230 -21.53 -21.25 1.12
C PHE A 230 -20.73 -22.43 1.68
N TYR A 231 -19.96 -23.07 0.80
CA TYR A 231 -19.14 -24.24 1.09
C TYR A 231 -17.66 -23.81 1.13
N GLU A 232 -17.10 -23.62 2.33
CA GLU A 232 -15.76 -23.05 2.50
C GLU A 232 -14.64 -24.01 2.05
N ILE A 233 -14.66 -25.25 2.51
CA ILE A 233 -13.74 -26.32 2.14
C ILE A 233 -14.50 -27.65 2.14
N PRO A 234 -14.03 -28.66 1.38
CA PRO A 234 -14.59 -30.00 1.45
C PRO A 234 -14.69 -30.48 2.91
N CYS A 235 -15.82 -31.08 3.27
CA CYS A 235 -16.09 -31.68 4.59
C CYS A 235 -16.26 -30.71 5.78
N LYS A 236 -16.22 -29.37 5.58
CA LYS A 236 -16.65 -28.41 6.62
C LYS A 236 -18.16 -28.18 6.55
N LYS A 237 -18.80 -27.98 7.70
CA LYS A 237 -20.23 -27.64 7.74
C LYS A 237 -20.48 -26.37 6.91
N PRO A 238 -21.43 -26.39 5.96
CA PRO A 238 -21.74 -25.23 5.15
C PRO A 238 -22.27 -24.07 6.00
N GLN A 239 -22.08 -22.84 5.53
CA GLN A 239 -22.50 -21.62 6.24
C GLN A 239 -23.50 -20.85 5.40
N TYR A 240 -24.53 -20.27 6.01
CA TYR A 240 -25.43 -19.36 5.32
C TYR A 240 -24.82 -17.96 5.26
N VAL A 241 -24.74 -17.41 4.05
CA VAL A 241 -24.18 -16.08 3.80
C VAL A 241 -25.09 -15.27 2.89
N THR A 242 -24.93 -13.95 2.91
CA THR A 242 -25.58 -13.06 1.95
C THR A 242 -24.96 -13.23 0.56
N MET A 243 -25.78 -13.63 -0.41
CA MET A 243 -25.41 -13.80 -1.81
C MET A 243 -26.06 -12.72 -2.67
N LEU A 244 -25.27 -12.12 -3.56
CA LEU A 244 -25.71 -11.07 -4.50
C LEU A 244 -25.95 -11.69 -5.88
N TRP A 245 -27.05 -11.32 -6.54
CA TRP A 245 -27.46 -11.90 -7.83
C TRP A 245 -27.61 -10.84 -8.93
N LEU A 246 -27.18 -11.22 -10.13
CA LEU A 246 -27.26 -10.42 -11.36
C LEU A 246 -27.34 -11.37 -12.57
N LYS A 247 -28.15 -11.02 -13.57
CA LYS A 247 -28.17 -11.67 -14.90
C LYS A 247 -27.63 -10.69 -15.94
N GLN A 248 -26.40 -10.90 -16.42
CA GLN A 248 -25.70 -10.00 -17.34
C GLN A 248 -24.65 -10.77 -18.15
N PHE A 249 -24.42 -10.37 -19.40
CA PHE A 249 -23.26 -10.83 -20.17
C PHE A 249 -21.99 -10.17 -19.61
N LEU A 250 -21.08 -10.98 -19.06
CA LEU A 250 -19.78 -10.53 -18.56
C LEU A 250 -18.69 -10.84 -19.61
N PRO A 251 -17.71 -9.94 -19.79
CA PRO A 251 -16.56 -10.25 -20.62
C PRO A 251 -15.78 -11.41 -19.95
N VAL A 252 -15.59 -12.49 -20.69
CA VAL A 252 -14.62 -13.53 -20.35
C VAL A 252 -13.42 -13.23 -21.24
N GLU A 253 -12.34 -12.72 -20.65
CA GLU A 253 -11.07 -12.59 -21.37
C GLU A 253 -10.53 -14.00 -21.61
N HIS A 254 -10.30 -14.35 -22.89
CA HIS A 254 -9.68 -15.59 -23.32
C HIS A 254 -8.15 -15.48 -23.29
#